data_AF-A0A952BBR4-F1
#
_entry.id   AF-A0A952BBR4-F1
#
_cell.length_a   1.000
_cell.length_b   1.000
_cell.length_c   1.000
_cell.angle_alpha   90.00
_cell.angle_beta   90.00
_cell.angle_gamma   90.00
#
_symmetry.space_group_name_H-M   'P 1'
#
loop_
_entity.id
_entity.type
_entity.pdbx_description
1 polymer ?
#
loop_
_entity_poly.entity_id
_entity_poly.type
_entity_poly.pdbx_seq_one_letter_code
_entity_poly.pdbx_strand_id
1 'polypeptide(L)'
;MDKILMSILIGVGASALMIFLSLIRRVSVAELINRLRSRDFMRHLSFSDMINSFKVAVSPQKKSKPSIELSPELDLTVLNCRAKLSKQQDGDSVYDAFDVEICGSIHARRDVESATLSISIVDVTDPELKTNPVQAVVKQWQKPDSPDFIYNAKLGKLPNQVTTIQEWTSIALLRLDWLALPRKGKRELMFITSIFPADGGEQLACAKCYFEHHNKDFGYLDLKENIQRSKTLAVALAFAVSAADSKLYDCEIELIKNWSRENIELSETSSKERRKLEKALNETIAFFRDGNTLNSYDICQEIVEIAPLADRYNILNLCLHVAQANGSATSEELNLLNDFASWLEIDADKYREMVQKVLPVNMHEVKDVETILGVTSDMNKEKARQHLNKEYSKWSARVTNSDPDIQSQADQMLKLIAEARSEYVG
;
A
#
# COMPACT_ATOMS: atom_id res chain seq x y z
N MET A 1 50.52 -23.38 -4.98
CA MET A 1 49.61 -22.24 -4.79
C MET A 1 48.49 -22.20 -5.85
N ASP A 2 48.35 -23.21 -6.74
CA ASP A 2 47.35 -23.17 -7.84
C ASP A 2 46.33 -24.33 -7.85
N LYS A 3 46.12 -25.02 -6.72
CA LYS A 3 45.07 -26.06 -6.60
C LYS A 3 43.97 -25.75 -5.57
N ILE A 4 44.08 -24.65 -4.84
CA ILE A 4 43.07 -24.22 -3.85
C ILE A 4 42.07 -23.22 -4.45
N LEU A 5 42.44 -22.52 -5.54
CA LEU A 5 41.58 -21.54 -6.20
C LEU A 5 40.48 -22.17 -7.08
N MET A 6 40.66 -23.42 -7.51
CA MET A 6 39.71 -24.13 -8.40
C MET A 6 38.57 -24.85 -7.65
N SER A 7 38.71 -25.09 -6.35
CA SER A 7 37.66 -25.75 -5.54
C SER A 7 36.62 -24.78 -4.98
N ILE A 8 36.93 -23.47 -4.93
CA ILE A 8 36.01 -22.43 -4.46
C ILE A 8 35.09 -21.95 -5.59
N LEU A 9 35.47 -22.15 -6.86
CA LEU A 9 34.67 -21.72 -8.01
C LEU A 9 33.52 -22.67 -8.39
N ILE A 10 33.46 -23.88 -7.82
CA ILE A 10 32.38 -24.86 -8.05
C ILE A 10 31.37 -24.90 -6.88
N GLY A 11 31.71 -24.29 -5.73
CA GLY A 11 30.82 -24.19 -4.56
C GLY A 11 29.86 -22.99 -4.53
N VAL A 12 29.95 -22.08 -5.49
CA VAL A 12 29.14 -20.84 -5.55
C VAL A 12 27.96 -20.96 -6.53
N GLY A 13 27.89 -22.04 -7.32
CA GLY A 13 26.88 -22.25 -8.36
C GLY A 13 25.53 -22.83 -7.90
N ALA A 14 25.40 -23.32 -6.66
CA ALA A 14 24.19 -24.04 -6.22
C ALA A 14 23.36 -23.32 -5.15
N SER A 15 23.92 -22.37 -4.39
CA SER A 15 23.16 -21.65 -3.34
C SER A 15 22.51 -20.36 -3.82
N ALA A 16 22.95 -19.78 -4.94
CA ALA A 16 22.31 -18.60 -5.54
C ALA A 16 20.98 -18.93 -6.25
N LEU A 17 20.73 -20.20 -6.59
CA LEU A 17 19.48 -20.62 -7.24
C LEU A 17 18.33 -20.88 -6.24
N MET A 18 18.65 -21.18 -4.97
CA MET A 18 17.66 -21.39 -3.91
C MET A 18 17.31 -20.11 -3.13
N ILE A 19 18.22 -19.13 -3.09
CA ILE A 19 17.98 -17.82 -2.44
C ILE A 19 17.09 -16.90 -3.30
N PHE A 20 17.01 -17.14 -4.62
CA PHE A 20 16.08 -16.42 -5.49
C PHE A 20 14.63 -16.94 -5.43
N LEU A 21 14.40 -18.06 -4.73
CA LEU A 21 13.08 -18.71 -4.61
C LEU A 21 12.35 -18.42 -3.30
N SER A 22 13.00 -17.83 -2.28
CA SER A 22 12.34 -17.49 -1.00
C SER A 22 11.97 -16.00 -0.85
N LEU A 23 12.52 -15.11 -1.68
CA LEU A 23 12.34 -13.65 -1.56
C LEU A 23 11.43 -13.01 -2.62
N ILE A 24 10.67 -13.83 -3.35
CA ILE A 24 9.64 -13.36 -4.27
C ILE A 24 8.37 -14.20 -4.04
N ARG A 25 7.71 -14.01 -2.90
CA ARG A 25 6.25 -14.17 -2.85
C ARG A 25 5.61 -12.91 -3.46
N ARG A 26 5.94 -12.64 -4.73
CA ARG A 26 5.03 -11.88 -5.58
C ARG A 26 3.88 -12.85 -5.82
N VAL A 27 2.70 -12.52 -5.30
CA VAL A 27 1.48 -13.23 -5.71
C VAL A 27 1.35 -12.96 -7.20
N SER A 28 1.84 -13.91 -8.00
CA SER A 28 1.64 -13.86 -9.44
C SER A 28 0.14 -14.03 -9.71
N VAL A 29 -0.37 -13.44 -10.78
CA VAL A 29 -1.74 -13.70 -11.25
C VAL A 29 -2.00 -15.22 -11.35
N ALA A 30 -0.99 -16.03 -11.69
CA ALA A 30 -1.07 -17.50 -11.66
C ALA A 30 -1.24 -18.10 -10.25
N GLU A 31 -0.72 -17.45 -9.19
CA GLU A 31 -0.91 -17.88 -7.80
C GLU A 31 -2.26 -17.41 -7.24
N LEU A 32 -2.78 -16.26 -7.71
CA LEU A 32 -4.18 -15.87 -7.50
C LEU A 32 -5.11 -16.91 -8.16
N ILE A 33 -4.87 -17.27 -9.43
CA ILE A 33 -5.63 -18.30 -10.16
C ILE A 33 -5.50 -19.68 -9.50
N ASN A 34 -4.32 -20.08 -9.03
CA ASN A 34 -4.16 -21.35 -8.31
C ASN A 34 -4.87 -21.35 -6.95
N ARG A 35 -4.93 -20.23 -6.24
CA ARG A 35 -5.74 -20.09 -5.02
C ARG A 35 -7.25 -20.12 -5.32
N LEU A 36 -7.67 -19.57 -6.45
CA LEU A 36 -9.06 -19.56 -6.91
C LEU A 36 -9.52 -20.93 -7.47
N ARG A 37 -8.59 -21.76 -7.96
CA ARG A 37 -8.87 -23.08 -8.57
C ARG A 37 -9.08 -24.21 -7.55
N SER A 38 -8.70 -24.02 -6.29
CA SER A 38 -8.79 -25.10 -5.28
C SER A 38 -10.20 -25.23 -4.69
N ARG A 39 -10.99 -26.12 -5.31
CA ARG A 39 -12.35 -26.50 -4.87
C ARG A 39 -12.42 -27.12 -3.46
N ASP A 40 -11.29 -27.49 -2.87
CA ASP A 40 -11.21 -28.07 -1.52
C ASP A 40 -10.89 -27.06 -0.40
N PHE A 41 -10.61 -25.79 -0.72
CA PHE A 41 -10.43 -24.75 0.31
C PHE A 41 -11.74 -24.02 0.67
N MET A 42 -12.84 -24.33 -0.02
CA MET A 42 -14.15 -23.68 0.12
C MET A 42 -15.09 -24.35 1.13
N ARG A 43 -14.62 -25.30 1.95
CA ARG A 43 -15.41 -25.92 3.04
C ARG A 43 -14.95 -25.60 4.46
N HIS A 44 -13.85 -24.87 4.64
CA HIS A 44 -13.37 -24.50 5.97
C HIS A 44 -12.86 -23.05 6.01
N LEU A 45 -13.74 -22.12 5.68
CA LEU A 45 -13.63 -20.75 6.18
C LEU A 45 -15.02 -20.28 6.61
N SER A 46 -15.55 -20.94 7.64
CA SER A 46 -16.47 -20.24 8.52
C SER A 46 -15.66 -19.15 9.22
N PHE A 47 -16.06 -17.90 9.02
CA PHE A 47 -15.55 -16.73 9.75
C PHE A 47 -15.65 -16.91 11.30
N SER A 48 -16.39 -17.92 11.79
CA SER A 48 -16.40 -18.32 13.20
C SER A 48 -15.16 -19.08 13.68
N ASP A 49 -14.43 -19.76 12.79
CA ASP A 49 -13.29 -20.62 13.18
C ASP A 49 -11.96 -19.85 13.17
N MET A 50 -11.88 -18.75 12.42
CA MET A 50 -10.77 -17.78 12.51
C MET A 50 -10.87 -16.89 13.77
N ILE A 51 -12.07 -16.81 14.39
CA ILE A 51 -12.28 -16.11 15.66
C ILE A 51 -12.11 -17.05 16.87
N ASN A 52 -12.32 -18.36 16.73
CA ASN A 52 -12.09 -19.31 17.83
C ASN A 52 -10.63 -19.77 18.00
N SER A 53 -9.74 -19.53 17.03
CA SER A 53 -8.28 -19.64 17.26
C SER A 53 -7.70 -18.47 18.08
N PHE A 54 -8.50 -17.42 18.30
CA PHE A 54 -8.23 -16.31 19.22
C PHE A 54 -8.86 -16.48 20.62
N LYS A 55 -9.37 -17.68 20.96
CA LYS A 55 -9.54 -18.04 22.38
C LYS A 55 -8.20 -18.48 22.95
N VAL A 56 -7.48 -17.48 23.46
CA VAL A 56 -6.48 -17.62 24.52
C VAL A 56 -6.97 -18.69 25.49
N ALA A 57 -6.29 -19.83 25.50
CA ALA A 57 -6.34 -20.72 26.65
C ALA A 57 -5.83 -19.90 27.84
N VAL A 58 -6.76 -19.40 28.65
CA VAL A 58 -6.48 -18.91 29.99
C VAL A 58 -6.04 -20.14 30.79
N SER A 59 -4.75 -20.46 30.68
CA SER A 59 -4.09 -21.32 31.65
C SER A 59 -3.89 -20.50 32.92
N PRO A 60 -4.16 -21.04 34.12
CA PRO A 60 -4.17 -20.26 35.35
C PRO A 60 -2.81 -19.60 35.56
N GLN A 61 -2.84 -18.31 35.92
CA GLN A 61 -1.69 -17.58 36.42
C GLN A 61 -0.91 -18.43 37.43
N LYS A 62 0.24 -18.95 37.01
CA LYS A 62 1.29 -19.29 37.95
C LYS A 62 1.91 -17.96 38.35
N LYS A 63 1.52 -17.44 39.52
CA LYS A 63 2.16 -16.28 40.16
C LYS A 63 3.67 -16.51 40.18
N SER A 64 4.39 -15.93 39.22
CA SER A 64 5.84 -15.81 39.30
C SER A 64 6.11 -14.74 40.35
N LYS A 65 6.83 -15.15 41.39
CA LYS A 65 7.50 -14.25 42.34
C LYS A 65 8.36 -13.24 41.54
N PRO A 66 8.59 -12.03 42.07
CA PRO A 66 9.42 -11.04 41.41
C PRO A 66 10.86 -11.58 41.33
N SER A 67 11.26 -12.06 40.15
CA SER A 67 12.67 -12.23 39.83
C SER A 67 13.20 -10.85 39.53
N ILE A 68 14.02 -10.35 40.44
CA ILE A 68 14.89 -9.19 40.24
C ILE A 68 15.82 -9.58 39.08
N GLU A 69 15.46 -9.22 37.85
CA GLU A 69 16.40 -9.19 36.74
C GLU A 69 17.34 -8.02 37.00
N LEU A 70 18.51 -8.35 37.56
CA LEU A 70 19.67 -7.47 37.55
C LEU A 70 19.98 -7.16 36.09
N SER A 71 19.60 -5.98 35.62
CA SER A 71 20.12 -5.40 34.38
C SER A 71 21.65 -5.49 34.42
N PRO A 72 22.32 -5.95 33.34
CA PRO A 72 23.77 -6.11 33.32
C PRO A 72 24.44 -4.80 33.76
N GLU A 73 25.46 -4.90 34.61
CA GLU A 73 26.24 -3.74 35.05
C GLU A 73 26.71 -2.96 33.82
N LEU A 74 26.36 -1.68 33.81
CA LEU A 74 26.57 -0.84 32.65
C LEU A 74 28.07 -0.53 32.50
N ASP A 75 28.68 -0.95 31.40
CA ASP A 75 30.09 -0.70 31.14
C ASP A 75 30.31 0.75 30.70
N LEU A 76 30.67 1.62 31.65
CA LEU A 76 30.96 3.03 31.38
C LEU A 76 32.29 3.26 30.64
N THR A 77 33.10 2.22 30.42
CA THR A 77 34.35 2.34 29.63
C THR A 77 34.09 2.45 28.12
N VAL A 78 32.88 2.11 27.67
CA VAL A 78 32.44 2.25 26.28
C VAL A 78 31.25 3.20 26.17
N LEU A 79 30.97 3.67 24.95
CA LEU A 79 29.75 4.43 24.68
C LEU A 79 28.55 3.47 24.72
N ASN A 80 27.54 3.85 25.49
CA ASN A 80 26.26 3.16 25.55
C ASN A 80 25.17 4.08 25.02
N CYS A 81 24.14 3.50 24.40
CA CYS A 81 22.94 4.21 24.03
C CYS A 81 21.70 3.44 24.49
N ARG A 82 20.59 4.14 24.67
CA ARG A 82 19.26 3.55 24.82
C ARG A 82 18.22 4.45 24.19
N ALA A 83 17.11 3.86 23.76
CA ALA A 83 15.95 4.57 23.26
C ALA A 83 14.76 4.34 24.19
N LYS A 84 13.95 5.38 24.39
CA LYS A 84 12.68 5.32 25.10
C LYS A 84 11.59 5.94 24.26
N LEU A 85 10.37 5.45 24.38
CA LEU A 85 9.21 6.14 23.83
C LEU A 85 8.73 7.19 24.82
N SER A 86 8.61 8.43 24.36
CA SER A 86 8.11 9.56 25.13
C SER A 86 6.94 10.21 24.40
N LYS A 87 5.95 10.69 25.15
CA LYS A 87 4.88 11.54 24.64
C LYS A 87 5.24 12.98 24.88
N GLN A 88 5.19 13.78 23.83
CA GLN A 88 5.61 15.16 23.85
C GLN A 88 4.41 16.04 23.46
N GLN A 89 4.37 17.23 24.03
CA GLN A 89 3.33 18.21 23.75
C GLN A 89 4.00 19.49 23.23
N ASP A 90 3.58 19.92 22.05
CA ASP A 90 3.96 21.19 21.45
C ASP A 90 2.68 21.98 21.11
N GLY A 91 2.38 22.98 21.94
CA GLY A 91 1.09 23.66 21.94
C GLY A 91 -0.08 22.70 22.23
N ASP A 92 -1.04 22.66 21.31
CA ASP A 92 -2.21 21.76 21.37
C ASP A 92 -1.95 20.38 20.74
N SER A 93 -0.77 20.16 20.14
CA SER A 93 -0.45 18.92 19.43
C SER A 93 0.35 17.96 20.33
N VAL A 94 -0.16 16.74 20.49
CA VAL A 94 0.53 15.65 21.19
C VAL A 94 1.12 14.68 20.17
N TYR A 95 2.41 14.36 20.29
CA TYR A 95 3.09 13.42 19.40
C TYR A 95 3.96 12.44 20.17
N ASP A 96 4.15 11.25 19.59
CA ASP A 96 5.09 10.25 20.09
C ASP A 96 6.49 10.53 19.52
N ALA A 97 7.52 10.41 20.37
CA ALA A 97 8.92 10.57 19.97
C ALA A 97 9.82 9.54 20.65
N PHE A 98 10.83 9.07 19.92
CA PHE A 98 11.96 8.34 20.50
C PHE A 98 12.91 9.33 21.17
N ASP A 99 13.03 9.23 22.48
CA ASP A 99 14.07 9.89 23.25
C ASP A 99 15.31 8.98 23.26
N VAL A 100 16.35 9.42 22.55
CA VAL A 100 17.62 8.69 22.46
C VAL A 100 18.59 9.32 23.46
N GLU A 101 19.09 8.48 24.37
CA GLU A 101 20.01 8.87 25.42
C GLU A 101 21.34 8.12 25.27
N ILE A 102 22.44 8.77 25.66
CA ILE A 102 23.77 8.13 25.73
C ILE A 102 24.38 8.28 27.13
N CYS A 103 25.30 7.37 27.44
CA CYS A 103 26.22 7.48 28.57
C CYS A 103 27.50 6.68 28.30
N GLY A 104 28.48 6.75 29.21
CA GLY A 104 29.77 6.08 29.08
C GLY A 104 30.84 6.95 28.43
N SER A 105 31.88 6.33 27.89
CA SER A 105 33.13 7.02 27.55
C SER A 105 33.39 7.12 26.05
N ILE A 106 33.81 8.32 25.61
CA ILE A 106 34.21 8.64 24.24
C ILE A 106 35.71 8.88 24.23
N HIS A 107 36.43 8.12 23.42
CA HIS A 107 37.88 8.19 23.34
C HIS A 107 38.30 8.98 22.10
N ALA A 108 39.08 10.04 22.31
CA ALA A 108 39.63 10.86 21.23
C ALA A 108 41.16 10.79 21.27
N ARG A 109 41.79 10.45 20.13
CA ARG A 109 43.26 10.35 20.01
C ARG A 109 43.97 11.71 20.06
N ARG A 110 43.22 12.80 19.85
CA ARG A 110 43.66 14.21 19.83
C ARG A 110 42.51 15.08 20.32
N ASP A 111 42.78 16.34 20.66
CA ASP A 111 41.72 17.31 20.92
C ASP A 111 40.87 17.46 19.66
N VAL A 112 39.56 17.27 19.79
CA VAL A 112 38.61 17.43 18.69
C VAL A 112 37.89 18.75 18.92
N GLU A 113 38.16 19.75 18.07
CA GLU A 113 37.57 21.09 18.20
C GLU A 113 36.06 21.10 18.01
N SER A 114 35.52 20.14 17.27
CA SER A 114 34.09 19.95 17.11
C SER A 114 33.82 18.49 16.75
N ALA A 115 32.93 17.85 17.50
CA ALA A 115 32.42 16.53 17.21
C ALA A 115 30.96 16.60 16.75
N THR A 116 30.60 15.66 15.89
CA THR A 116 29.24 15.48 15.36
C THR A 116 28.73 14.12 15.80
N LEU A 117 27.56 14.14 16.42
CA LEU A 117 26.75 12.96 16.70
C LEU A 117 25.92 12.63 15.46
N SER A 118 25.86 11.35 15.10
CA SER A 118 24.97 10.83 14.07
C SER A 118 24.15 9.67 14.61
N ILE A 119 22.84 9.70 14.41
CA ILE A 119 21.91 8.62 14.76
C ILE A 119 21.27 8.11 13.48
N SER A 120 21.28 6.78 13.30
CA SER A 120 20.52 6.10 12.26
C SER A 120 19.69 4.97 12.87
N ILE A 121 18.57 4.64 12.21
CA ILE A 121 17.65 3.61 12.68
C ILE A 121 17.47 2.59 11.57
N VAL A 122 17.63 1.32 11.92
CA VAL A 122 17.38 0.20 11.00
C VAL A 122 16.43 -0.79 11.64
N ASP A 123 15.60 -1.39 10.82
CA ASP A 123 14.69 -2.44 11.21
C ASP A 123 15.37 -3.80 11.07
N VAL A 124 15.43 -4.53 12.17
CA VAL A 124 16.09 -5.83 12.31
C VAL A 124 15.11 -6.95 12.68
N THR A 125 13.80 -6.70 12.56
CA THR A 125 12.73 -7.63 12.96
C THR A 125 12.89 -9.02 12.36
N ASP A 126 13.30 -9.08 11.10
CA ASP A 126 13.48 -10.32 10.35
C ASP A 126 14.98 -10.49 10.03
N PRO A 127 15.80 -11.07 10.94
CA PRO A 127 17.25 -11.13 10.77
C PRO A 127 17.71 -12.03 9.60
N GLU A 128 16.85 -12.94 9.14
CA GLU A 128 17.07 -13.74 7.93
C GLU A 128 16.82 -12.95 6.65
N LEU A 129 16.02 -11.87 6.74
CA LEU A 129 15.80 -10.92 5.66
C LEU A 129 16.82 -9.79 5.77
N LYS A 130 17.12 -9.16 4.64
CA LYS A 130 18.02 -8.00 4.61
C LYS A 130 17.47 -6.93 5.57
N THR A 131 18.33 -6.36 6.42
CA THR A 131 17.98 -5.24 7.29
C THR A 131 17.45 -4.09 6.45
N ASN A 132 16.31 -3.53 6.88
CA ASN A 132 15.64 -2.47 6.14
C ASN A 132 15.86 -1.13 6.85
N PRO A 133 16.34 -0.10 6.16
CA PRO A 133 16.53 1.21 6.79
C PRO A 133 15.17 1.82 7.13
N VAL A 134 15.07 2.48 8.28
CA VAL A 134 13.97 3.42 8.51
C VAL A 134 14.22 4.64 7.65
N GLN A 135 13.20 5.11 6.94
CA GLN A 135 13.32 6.27 6.05
C GLN A 135 12.85 7.54 6.75
N ALA A 136 13.34 8.70 6.31
CA ALA A 136 12.87 9.99 6.76
C ALA A 136 11.79 10.53 5.81
N VAL A 137 10.65 10.94 6.36
CA VAL A 137 9.60 11.65 5.61
C VAL A 137 10.04 13.08 5.27
N VAL A 138 10.82 13.70 6.16
CA VAL A 138 11.31 15.08 5.99
C VAL A 138 12.71 15.07 5.38
N LYS A 139 12.91 15.81 4.27
CA LYS A 139 14.19 15.90 3.54
C LYS A 139 15.39 16.28 4.40
N GLN A 140 15.20 17.12 5.42
CA GLN A 140 16.29 17.56 6.31
C GLN A 140 16.92 16.41 7.12
N TRP A 141 16.20 15.29 7.27
CA TRP A 141 16.64 14.10 8.00
C TRP A 141 16.95 12.93 7.07
N GLN A 142 17.00 13.15 5.76
CA GLN A 142 17.42 12.15 4.78
C GLN A 142 18.93 12.19 4.59
N LYS A 143 19.54 11.05 4.27
CA LYS A 143 20.91 11.03 3.78
C LYS A 143 20.98 11.72 2.41
N PRO A 144 22.14 12.28 2.02
CA PRO A 144 22.29 12.95 0.72
C PRO A 144 21.92 12.07 -0.49
N ASP A 145 22.25 10.77 -0.42
CA ASP A 145 22.10 9.83 -1.53
C ASP A 145 20.93 8.83 -1.35
N SER A 146 20.22 8.89 -0.22
CA SER A 146 19.13 7.94 0.05
C SER A 146 18.06 8.53 0.98
N PRO A 147 16.80 8.06 0.91
CA PRO A 147 15.74 8.49 1.81
C PRO A 147 15.92 7.96 3.24
N ASP A 148 17.01 7.24 3.54
CA ASP A 148 17.29 6.71 4.86
C ASP A 148 17.33 7.83 5.89
N PHE A 149 16.76 7.55 7.06
CA PHE A 149 16.80 8.46 8.18
C PHE A 149 18.23 8.61 8.72
N ILE A 150 18.64 9.86 8.90
CA ILE A 150 19.84 10.26 9.62
C ILE A 150 19.56 11.53 10.42
N TYR A 151 19.93 11.51 11.70
CA TYR A 151 19.92 12.69 12.56
C TYR A 151 21.35 13.08 12.88
N ASN A 152 21.71 14.34 12.65
CA ASN A 152 23.04 14.86 12.95
C ASN A 152 22.94 16.04 13.92
N ALA A 153 23.72 16.01 15.00
CA ALA A 153 23.81 17.10 15.97
C ALA A 153 25.26 17.42 16.31
N LYS A 154 25.55 18.69 16.61
CA LYS A 154 26.88 19.11 17.06
C LYS A 154 27.02 18.83 18.56
N LEU A 155 28.01 18.03 18.93
CA LEU A 155 28.39 17.77 20.32
C LEU A 155 29.34 18.84 20.88
N GLY A 156 30.04 19.57 20.01
CA GLY A 156 31.03 20.57 20.41
C GLY A 156 32.41 19.97 20.66
N LYS A 157 33.22 20.63 21.51
CA LYS A 157 34.62 20.25 21.75
C LYS A 157 34.72 18.98 22.59
N LEU A 158 35.56 18.03 22.16
CA LEU A 158 35.95 16.87 22.96
C LEU A 158 37.44 16.97 23.32
N PRO A 159 37.80 17.00 24.62
CA PRO A 159 39.19 17.01 25.04
C PRO A 159 39.92 15.71 24.63
N ASN A 160 41.22 15.84 24.36
CA ASN A 160 42.14 14.74 24.16
C ASN A 160 42.18 13.89 25.43
N GLN A 161 42.15 12.56 25.28
CA GLN A 161 41.93 11.51 26.29
C GLN A 161 40.51 10.90 26.21
N VAL A 162 39.69 11.12 27.24
CA VAL A 162 38.42 10.43 27.48
C VAL A 162 37.40 11.45 27.96
N THR A 163 36.28 11.52 27.24
CA THR A 163 35.10 12.25 27.69
C THR A 163 34.09 11.24 28.23
N THR A 164 33.85 11.25 29.54
CA THR A 164 32.90 10.34 30.18
C THR A 164 31.60 11.04 30.54
N ILE A 165 30.48 10.47 30.10
CA ILE A 165 29.12 10.89 30.41
C ILE A 165 28.59 9.92 31.47
N GLN A 166 28.55 10.35 32.74
CA GLN A 166 28.15 9.49 33.86
C GLN A 166 26.65 9.21 33.89
N GLU A 167 25.84 10.21 33.55
CA GLU A 167 24.38 10.12 33.57
C GLU A 167 23.82 10.00 32.15
N TRP A 168 22.72 9.26 32.02
CA TRP A 168 21.99 9.18 30.76
C TRP A 168 21.56 10.57 30.30
N THR A 169 22.17 11.02 29.21
CA THR A 169 21.93 12.34 28.64
C THR A 169 21.12 12.19 27.36
N SER A 170 19.96 12.85 27.29
CA SER A 170 19.15 12.92 26.07
C SER A 170 19.89 13.73 25.02
N ILE A 171 20.09 13.12 23.85
CA ILE A 171 20.82 13.70 22.72
C ILE A 171 19.94 13.98 21.52
N ALA A 172 18.78 13.32 21.44
CA ALA A 172 17.84 13.51 20.36
C ALA A 172 16.42 13.12 20.76
N LEU A 173 15.47 13.93 20.31
CA LEU A 173 14.05 13.67 20.38
C LEU A 173 13.52 13.46 18.96
N LEU A 174 13.37 12.20 18.56
CA LEU A 174 13.04 11.82 17.18
C LEU A 174 11.55 11.57 17.06
N ARG A 175 10.81 12.49 16.44
CA ARG A 175 9.36 12.35 16.29
C ARG A 175 9.03 11.17 15.37
N LEU A 176 8.06 10.36 15.75
CA LEU A 176 7.67 9.17 14.98
C LEU A 176 7.07 9.55 13.62
N ASP A 177 6.41 10.71 13.50
CA ASP A 177 5.84 11.21 12.24
C ASP A 177 6.90 11.67 11.22
N TRP A 178 8.17 11.77 11.63
CA TRP A 178 9.29 11.98 10.71
C TRP A 178 9.81 10.69 10.11
N LEU A 179 9.38 9.54 10.65
CA LEU A 179 9.94 8.23 10.33
C LEU A 179 8.93 7.41 9.50
N ALA A 180 9.40 6.86 8.40
CA ALA A 180 8.68 5.87 7.61
C ALA A 180 9.30 4.49 7.86
N LEU A 181 8.58 3.66 8.61
CA LEU A 181 9.03 2.30 8.93
C LEU A 181 8.79 1.35 7.73
N PRO A 182 9.56 0.24 7.62
CA PRO A 182 9.42 -0.68 6.49
C PRO A 182 8.09 -1.43 6.45
N ARG A 183 7.58 -1.89 7.59
CA ARG A 183 6.31 -2.64 7.67
C ARG A 183 5.44 -2.22 8.86
N LYS A 184 4.16 -2.57 8.76
CA LYS A 184 3.16 -2.58 9.85
C LYS A 184 3.43 -3.70 10.85
N GLY A 185 2.96 -3.52 12.07
CA GLY A 185 3.01 -4.51 13.15
C GLY A 185 4.18 -4.32 14.10
N LYS A 186 4.52 -5.38 14.84
CA LYS A 186 5.63 -5.38 15.80
C LYS A 186 6.97 -5.34 15.05
N ARG A 187 7.78 -4.32 15.34
CA ARG A 187 9.09 -4.07 14.72
C ARG A 187 10.17 -4.01 15.79
N GLU A 188 11.29 -4.67 15.53
CA GLU A 188 12.52 -4.55 16.31
C GLU A 188 13.43 -3.53 15.62
N LEU A 189 13.63 -2.39 16.27
CA LEU A 189 14.41 -1.28 15.74
C LEU A 189 15.77 -1.25 16.43
N MET A 190 16.83 -1.18 15.63
CA MET A 190 18.19 -0.95 16.10
C MET A 190 18.59 0.50 15.85
N PHE A 191 18.84 1.23 16.93
CA PHE A 191 19.38 2.58 16.89
C PHE A 191 20.91 2.49 16.91
N ILE A 192 21.55 3.07 15.91
CA ILE A 192 23.01 3.14 15.80
C ILE A 192 23.40 4.59 16.06
N THR A 193 24.08 4.83 17.17
CA THR A 193 24.60 6.15 17.56
C THR A 193 26.10 6.17 17.38
N SER A 194 26.58 7.07 16.53
CA SER A 194 27.97 7.19 16.13
C SER A 194 28.47 8.61 16.35
N ILE A 195 29.70 8.76 16.84
CA ILE A 195 30.33 10.07 17.06
C ILE A 195 31.54 10.18 16.15
N PHE A 196 31.61 11.29 15.42
CA PHE A 196 32.66 11.59 14.45
C PHE A 196 33.31 12.96 14.73
N PRO A 197 34.58 13.16 14.34
CA PRO A 197 35.16 14.49 14.23
C PRO A 197 34.43 15.30 13.14
N ALA A 198 34.18 16.59 13.38
CA ALA A 198 33.44 17.45 12.44
C ALA A 198 34.24 17.84 11.19
N ASP A 199 35.57 17.77 11.25
CA ASP A 199 36.50 17.95 10.14
C ASP A 199 36.58 16.73 9.19
N GLY A 200 35.86 15.65 9.52
CA GLY A 200 35.91 14.38 8.81
C GLY A 200 37.05 13.51 9.31
N GLY A 201 36.77 12.24 9.60
CA GLY A 201 37.76 11.33 10.18
C GLY A 201 37.18 9.98 10.58
N GLU A 202 38.00 9.15 11.21
CA GLU A 202 37.56 7.87 11.76
C GLU A 202 36.52 8.07 12.87
N GLN A 203 35.59 7.13 12.96
CA GLN A 203 34.58 7.11 14.01
C GLN A 203 35.23 7.03 15.40
N LEU A 204 34.87 7.96 16.30
CA LEU A 204 35.40 8.04 17.67
C LEU A 204 34.74 7.01 18.59
N ALA A 205 33.42 6.86 18.47
CA ALA A 205 32.64 5.93 19.28
C ALA A 205 31.38 5.46 18.53
N CYS A 206 30.92 4.25 18.88
CA CYS A 206 29.72 3.62 18.34
C CYS A 206 28.96 2.93 19.47
N ALA A 207 27.66 3.13 19.53
CA ALA A 207 26.76 2.41 20.41
C ALA A 207 25.53 1.93 19.64
N LYS A 208 25.01 0.77 20.02
CA LYS A 208 23.80 0.19 19.44
C LYS A 208 22.82 -0.17 20.55
N CYS A 209 21.56 0.15 20.35
CA CYS A 209 20.49 -0.31 21.24
C CYS A 209 19.29 -0.78 20.43
N TYR A 210 18.51 -1.67 21.05
CA TYR A 210 17.35 -2.28 20.44
C TYR A 210 16.09 -1.75 21.13
N PHE A 211 15.06 -1.50 20.35
CA PHE A 211 13.77 -1.03 20.85
C PHE A 211 12.64 -1.70 20.08
N GLU A 212 11.70 -2.29 20.80
CA GLU A 212 10.50 -2.89 20.22
C GLU A 212 9.41 -1.82 20.07
N HIS A 213 8.95 -1.62 18.84
CA HIS A 213 7.89 -0.68 18.51
C HIS A 213 6.76 -1.35 17.74
N HIS A 214 5.51 -1.05 18.06
CA HIS A 214 4.35 -1.52 17.31
C HIS A 214 3.87 -0.45 16.33
N ASN A 215 4.22 -0.60 15.05
CA ASN A 215 3.77 0.27 13.98
C ASN A 215 2.33 -0.04 13.60
N LYS A 216 1.43 0.94 13.70
CA LYS A 216 0.00 0.75 13.43
C LYS A 216 -0.34 0.87 11.95
N ASP A 217 0.45 1.66 11.22
CA ASP A 217 0.20 2.02 9.85
C ASP A 217 1.04 1.19 8.87
N PHE A 218 0.64 1.18 7.60
CA PHE A 218 1.41 0.52 6.56
C PHE A 218 2.80 1.13 6.43
N GLY A 219 3.82 0.28 6.43
CA GLY A 219 5.18 0.72 6.16
C GLY A 219 5.41 0.96 4.66
N TYR A 220 6.53 1.58 4.31
CA TYR A 220 6.82 1.91 2.91
C TYR A 220 6.95 0.66 2.01
N LEU A 221 7.33 -0.51 2.55
CA LEU A 221 7.33 -1.76 1.80
C LEU A 221 5.92 -2.32 1.63
N ASP A 222 5.08 -2.22 2.66
CA ASP A 222 3.67 -2.64 2.55
C ASP A 222 2.95 -1.80 1.52
N LEU A 223 3.13 -0.48 1.52
CA LEU A 223 2.52 0.40 0.53
C LEU A 223 2.94 0.03 -0.89
N LYS A 224 4.23 -0.28 -1.10
CA LYS A 224 4.72 -0.72 -2.41
C LYS A 224 4.08 -2.04 -2.85
N GLU A 225 3.97 -3.01 -1.95
CA GLU A 225 3.33 -4.29 -2.23
C GLU A 225 1.82 -4.14 -2.45
N ASN A 226 1.15 -3.31 -1.65
CA ASN A 226 -0.27 -2.99 -1.77
C ASN A 226 -0.57 -2.32 -3.12
N ILE A 227 0.27 -1.40 -3.60
CA ILE A 227 0.13 -0.80 -4.94
C ILE A 227 0.17 -1.89 -6.02
N GLN A 228 1.17 -2.78 -5.96
CA GLN A 228 1.30 -3.86 -6.94
C GLN A 228 0.14 -4.86 -6.87
N ARG A 229 -0.31 -5.19 -5.66
CA ARG A 229 -1.42 -6.09 -5.42
C ARG A 229 -2.74 -5.49 -5.90
N SER A 230 -3.00 -4.22 -5.59
CA SER A 230 -4.19 -3.48 -6.03
C SER A 230 -4.29 -3.44 -7.55
N LYS A 231 -3.17 -3.18 -8.25
CA LYS A 231 -3.12 -3.22 -9.71
C LYS A 231 -3.44 -4.61 -10.27
N THR A 232 -2.98 -5.66 -9.60
CA THR A 232 -3.27 -7.04 -10.00
C THR A 232 -4.74 -7.39 -9.82
N LEU A 233 -5.33 -6.98 -8.70
CA LEU A 233 -6.76 -7.16 -8.42
C LEU A 233 -7.63 -6.32 -9.38
N ALA A 234 -7.17 -5.13 -9.77
CA ALA A 234 -7.82 -4.29 -10.77
C ALA A 234 -7.98 -5.01 -12.12
N VAL A 235 -6.93 -5.69 -12.58
CA VAL A 235 -6.97 -6.50 -13.81
C VAL A 235 -7.99 -7.64 -13.67
N ALA A 236 -8.03 -8.29 -12.51
CA ALA A 236 -8.99 -9.37 -12.26
C ALA A 236 -10.45 -8.88 -12.30
N LEU A 237 -10.74 -7.73 -11.68
CA LEU A 237 -12.05 -7.09 -11.74
C LEU A 237 -12.41 -6.64 -13.16
N ALA A 238 -11.44 -6.07 -13.90
CA ALA A 238 -11.65 -5.66 -15.29
C ALA A 238 -12.02 -6.84 -16.19
N PHE A 239 -11.37 -8.01 -16.02
CA PHE A 239 -11.77 -9.22 -16.73
C PHE A 239 -13.13 -9.77 -16.27
N ALA A 240 -13.48 -9.61 -14.99
CA ALA A 240 -14.80 -10.00 -14.50
C ALA A 240 -15.92 -9.18 -15.17
N VAL A 241 -15.69 -7.89 -15.43
CA VAL A 241 -16.63 -7.04 -16.21
C VAL A 241 -16.70 -7.50 -17.65
N SER A 242 -15.57 -7.64 -18.34
CA SER A 242 -15.52 -8.12 -19.74
C SER A 242 -16.15 -9.52 -19.94
N ALA A 243 -16.25 -10.33 -18.89
CA ALA A 243 -16.86 -11.66 -18.94
C ALA A 243 -18.29 -11.70 -18.39
N ALA A 244 -18.87 -10.57 -17.97
CA ALA A 244 -20.16 -10.53 -17.26
C ALA A 244 -21.33 -11.07 -18.12
N ASP A 245 -21.33 -10.76 -19.41
CA ASP A 245 -22.35 -11.22 -20.38
C ASP A 245 -21.98 -12.57 -21.03
N SER A 246 -20.93 -13.24 -20.53
CA SER A 246 -20.32 -14.44 -21.11
C SER A 246 -19.76 -14.27 -22.53
N LYS A 247 -19.54 -13.04 -23.01
CA LYS A 247 -18.89 -12.71 -24.28
C LYS A 247 -17.68 -11.83 -24.05
N LEU A 248 -16.52 -12.47 -24.02
CA LEU A 248 -15.25 -11.79 -23.86
C LEU A 248 -14.76 -11.25 -25.23
N TYR A 249 -14.87 -9.94 -25.47
CA TYR A 249 -14.49 -9.32 -26.75
C TYR A 249 -12.98 -9.05 -26.85
N ASP A 250 -12.39 -9.22 -28.03
CA ASP A 250 -10.95 -9.00 -28.23
C ASP A 250 -10.51 -7.54 -27.98
N CYS A 251 -11.38 -6.56 -28.22
CA CYS A 251 -11.08 -5.15 -27.94
C CYS A 251 -10.94 -4.85 -26.44
N GLU A 252 -11.80 -5.45 -25.61
CA GLU A 252 -11.75 -5.35 -24.13
C GLU A 252 -10.47 -6.00 -23.60
N ILE A 253 -10.13 -7.20 -24.10
CA ILE A 253 -8.91 -7.91 -23.74
C ILE A 253 -7.68 -7.06 -24.04
N GLU A 254 -7.61 -6.47 -25.24
CA GLU A 254 -6.48 -5.64 -25.63
C GLU A 254 -6.38 -4.35 -24.78
N LEU A 255 -7.52 -3.75 -24.40
CA LEU A 255 -7.53 -2.62 -23.46
C LEU A 255 -6.94 -3.03 -22.10
N ILE A 256 -7.39 -4.14 -21.53
CA ILE A 256 -6.90 -4.65 -20.24
C ILE A 256 -5.40 -4.99 -20.32
N LYS A 257 -4.95 -5.62 -21.41
CA LYS A 257 -3.53 -5.94 -21.63
C LYS A 257 -2.68 -4.68 -21.72
N ASN A 258 -3.13 -3.67 -22.46
CA ASN A 258 -2.41 -2.40 -22.59
C ASN A 258 -2.30 -1.69 -21.24
N TRP A 259 -3.41 -1.57 -20.52
CA TRP A 259 -3.41 -1.01 -19.18
C TRP A 259 -2.46 -1.77 -18.23
N SER A 260 -2.47 -3.10 -18.29
CA SER A 260 -1.60 -3.96 -17.47
C SER A 260 -0.12 -3.71 -17.74
N ARG A 261 0.27 -3.51 -19.02
CA ARG A 261 1.65 -3.24 -19.42
C ARG A 261 2.14 -1.88 -18.95
N GLU A 262 1.26 -0.88 -18.93
CA GLU A 262 1.58 0.49 -18.53
C GLU A 262 1.62 0.65 -17.00
N ASN A 263 0.76 -0.07 -16.28
CA ASN A 263 0.55 0.16 -14.86
C ASN A 263 1.32 -0.82 -13.96
N ILE A 264 1.57 -2.05 -14.40
CA ILE A 264 2.32 -3.02 -13.59
C ILE A 264 3.82 -2.72 -13.75
N GLU A 265 4.45 -2.25 -12.68
CA GLU A 265 5.89 -2.01 -12.64
C GLU A 265 6.65 -3.30 -12.94
N LEU A 266 7.16 -3.41 -14.17
CA LEU A 266 8.13 -4.41 -14.58
C LEU A 266 9.50 -3.77 -14.45
N SER A 267 10.49 -4.48 -13.92
CA SER A 267 11.85 -3.96 -14.00
C SER A 267 12.24 -3.86 -15.49
N GLU A 268 12.67 -2.68 -15.94
CA GLU A 268 12.95 -2.38 -17.37
C GLU A 268 13.90 -3.40 -18.03
N THR A 269 14.65 -4.13 -17.23
CA THR A 269 15.68 -5.10 -17.63
C THR A 269 15.21 -6.55 -17.70
N SER A 270 13.99 -6.89 -17.27
CA SER A 270 13.55 -8.30 -17.15
C SER A 270 12.54 -8.72 -18.21
N SER A 271 13.02 -9.11 -19.39
CA SER A 271 12.22 -9.80 -20.43
C SER A 271 11.47 -11.02 -19.87
N LYS A 272 11.98 -11.62 -18.78
CA LYS A 272 11.37 -12.73 -18.05
C LYS A 272 10.12 -12.32 -17.27
N GLU A 273 10.11 -11.15 -16.63
CA GLU A 273 8.94 -10.64 -15.90
C GLU A 273 7.80 -10.29 -16.86
N ARG A 274 8.13 -9.66 -18.00
CA ARG A 274 7.15 -9.38 -19.05
C ARG A 274 6.51 -10.66 -19.59
N ARG A 275 7.31 -11.70 -19.84
CA ARG A 275 6.80 -13.02 -20.25
C ARG A 275 5.90 -13.66 -19.19
N LYS A 276 6.21 -13.50 -17.89
CA LYS A 276 5.36 -14.01 -16.80
C LYS A 276 4.02 -13.28 -16.75
N LEU A 277 4.02 -11.96 -16.90
CA LEU A 277 2.80 -11.16 -16.97
C LEU A 277 1.93 -11.59 -18.16
N GLU A 278 2.50 -11.63 -19.36
CA GLU A 278 1.78 -12.08 -20.57
C GLU A 278 1.24 -13.51 -20.42
N LYS A 279 2.03 -14.43 -19.85
CA LYS A 279 1.56 -15.79 -19.58
C LYS A 279 0.35 -15.78 -18.64
N ALA A 280 0.41 -15.01 -17.56
CA ALA A 280 -0.67 -15.00 -16.59
C ALA A 280 -1.93 -14.28 -17.10
N LEU A 281 -1.77 -13.25 -17.94
CA LEU A 281 -2.89 -12.64 -18.67
C LEU A 281 -3.56 -13.65 -19.60
N ASN A 282 -2.78 -14.42 -20.36
CA ASN A 282 -3.31 -15.47 -21.24
C ASN A 282 -4.00 -16.61 -20.46
N GLU A 283 -3.48 -16.99 -19.30
CA GLU A 283 -4.13 -17.94 -18.39
C GLU A 283 -5.45 -17.38 -17.84
N THR A 284 -5.51 -16.08 -17.53
CA THR A 284 -6.74 -15.39 -17.08
C THR A 284 -7.79 -15.37 -18.19
N ILE A 285 -7.39 -15.03 -19.42
CA ILE A 285 -8.27 -15.04 -20.60
C ILE A 285 -8.85 -16.44 -20.82
N ALA A 286 -8.02 -17.49 -20.74
CA ALA A 286 -8.50 -18.86 -20.85
C ALA A 286 -9.49 -19.23 -19.74
N PHE A 287 -9.21 -18.84 -18.49
CA PHE A 287 -10.09 -19.09 -17.35
C PHE A 287 -11.50 -18.51 -17.55
N PHE A 288 -11.62 -17.28 -18.04
CA PHE A 288 -12.91 -16.66 -18.32
C PHE A 288 -13.58 -17.20 -19.58
N ARG A 289 -12.81 -17.56 -20.62
CA ARG A 289 -13.34 -18.24 -21.82
C ARG A 289 -13.94 -19.61 -21.50
N ASP A 290 -13.43 -20.28 -20.48
CA ASP A 290 -13.96 -21.55 -19.98
C ASP A 290 -15.26 -21.37 -19.14
N GLY A 291 -15.77 -20.13 -19.00
CA GLY A 291 -17.01 -19.81 -18.29
C GLY A 291 -16.88 -19.77 -16.76
N ASN A 292 -15.65 -19.67 -16.24
CA ASN A 292 -15.45 -19.54 -14.80
C ASN A 292 -15.68 -18.10 -14.33
N THR A 293 -16.18 -17.94 -13.11
CA THR A 293 -16.40 -16.64 -12.47
C THR A 293 -15.44 -16.41 -11.31
N LEU A 294 -15.19 -15.13 -11.00
CA LEU A 294 -14.42 -14.73 -9.83
C LEU A 294 -15.36 -14.33 -8.69
N ASN A 295 -14.90 -14.50 -7.45
CA ASN A 295 -15.56 -13.87 -6.32
C ASN A 295 -15.17 -12.39 -6.26
N SER A 296 -15.87 -11.57 -7.03
CA SER A 296 -15.58 -10.13 -7.15
C SER A 296 -15.82 -9.37 -5.84
N TYR A 297 -16.70 -9.86 -4.95
CA TYR A 297 -16.96 -9.25 -3.64
C TYR A 297 -15.71 -9.32 -2.75
N ASP A 298 -15.11 -10.50 -2.58
CA ASP A 298 -13.91 -10.69 -1.76
C ASP A 298 -12.74 -9.86 -2.31
N ILE A 299 -12.62 -9.75 -3.63
CA ILE A 299 -11.59 -8.94 -4.29
C ILE A 299 -11.80 -7.45 -3.96
N CYS A 300 -13.04 -6.96 -4.00
CA CYS A 300 -13.34 -5.56 -3.66
C CYS A 300 -13.05 -5.26 -2.18
N GLN A 301 -13.42 -6.17 -1.27
CA GLN A 301 -13.10 -6.04 0.16
C GLN A 301 -11.59 -5.99 0.39
N GLU A 302 -10.82 -6.85 -0.27
CA GLU A 302 -9.37 -6.82 -0.19
C GLU A 302 -8.79 -5.48 -0.70
N ILE A 303 -9.30 -4.95 -1.83
CA ILE A 303 -8.89 -3.65 -2.35
C ILE A 303 -9.18 -2.54 -1.34
N VAL A 304 -10.35 -2.55 -0.69
CA VAL A 304 -10.72 -1.56 0.33
C VAL A 304 -9.72 -1.54 1.49
N GLU A 305 -9.24 -2.71 1.91
CA GLU A 305 -8.28 -2.84 3.01
C GLU A 305 -6.87 -2.31 2.66
N ILE A 306 -6.43 -2.49 1.41
CA ILE A 306 -5.03 -2.24 1.01
C ILE A 306 -4.84 -0.95 0.21
N ALA A 307 -5.88 -0.44 -0.44
CA ALA A 307 -5.80 0.67 -1.39
C ALA A 307 -6.51 1.95 -0.87
N PRO A 308 -5.87 3.12 -1.04
CA PRO A 308 -6.51 4.40 -0.75
C PRO A 308 -7.65 4.67 -1.73
N LEU A 309 -8.59 5.53 -1.33
CA LEU A 309 -9.78 5.86 -2.13
C LEU A 309 -9.46 6.31 -3.57
N ALA A 310 -8.37 7.06 -3.77
CA ALA A 310 -7.93 7.50 -5.09
C ALA A 310 -7.64 6.32 -6.04
N ASP A 311 -7.02 5.25 -5.53
CA ASP A 311 -6.75 4.05 -6.32
C ASP A 311 -8.02 3.26 -6.59
N ARG A 312 -8.99 3.24 -5.66
CA ARG A 312 -10.30 2.61 -5.88
C ARG A 312 -11.05 3.27 -7.04
N TYR A 313 -11.01 4.61 -7.13
CA TYR A 313 -11.54 5.33 -8.29
C TYR A 313 -10.84 4.95 -9.59
N ASN A 314 -9.51 4.82 -9.58
CA ASN A 314 -8.75 4.41 -10.77
C ASN A 314 -9.13 2.99 -11.24
N ILE A 315 -9.34 2.08 -10.30
CA ILE A 315 -9.77 0.69 -10.58
C ILE A 315 -11.17 0.67 -11.21
N LEU A 316 -12.13 1.41 -10.63
CA LEU A 316 -13.47 1.48 -11.20
C LEU A 316 -13.48 2.17 -12.56
N ASN A 317 -12.65 3.20 -12.75
CA ASN A 317 -12.50 3.88 -14.03
C ASN A 317 -11.97 2.93 -15.13
N LEU A 318 -11.02 2.05 -14.80
CA LEU A 318 -10.58 0.99 -15.72
C LEU A 318 -11.76 0.10 -16.12
N CYS A 319 -12.55 -0.36 -15.15
CA CYS A 319 -13.70 -1.23 -15.39
C CYS A 319 -14.74 -0.57 -16.30
N LEU A 320 -14.99 0.74 -16.13
CA LEU A 320 -15.89 1.51 -17.00
C LEU A 320 -15.37 1.61 -18.44
N HIS A 321 -14.06 1.82 -18.63
CA HIS A 321 -13.47 1.85 -19.96
C HIS A 321 -13.47 0.48 -20.64
N VAL A 322 -13.43 -0.61 -19.87
CA VAL A 322 -13.61 -1.96 -20.42
C VAL A 322 -15.02 -2.12 -20.98
N ALA A 323 -16.06 -1.81 -20.18
CA ALA A 323 -17.46 -1.87 -20.65
C ALA A 323 -17.72 -0.91 -21.84
N GLN A 324 -16.92 0.16 -21.99
CA GLN A 324 -16.99 1.07 -23.12
C GLN A 324 -16.38 0.49 -24.41
N ALA A 325 -15.41 -0.43 -24.31
CA ALA A 325 -14.48 -0.76 -25.39
C ALA A 325 -15.14 -1.44 -26.60
N ASN A 326 -16.23 -2.17 -26.38
CA ASN A 326 -17.04 -2.81 -27.42
C ASN A 326 -18.08 -1.85 -28.04
N GLY A 327 -18.24 -0.64 -27.49
CA GLY A 327 -19.18 0.39 -27.93
C GLY A 327 -20.62 0.24 -27.40
N SER A 328 -20.90 -0.76 -26.56
CA SER A 328 -22.22 -1.11 -26.05
C SER A 328 -22.12 -1.76 -24.65
N ALA A 329 -22.54 -1.06 -23.62
CA ALA A 329 -22.59 -1.57 -22.25
C ALA A 329 -23.89 -2.35 -22.02
N THR A 330 -23.74 -3.63 -21.70
CA THR A 330 -24.84 -4.56 -21.38
C THR A 330 -25.39 -4.29 -19.97
N SER A 331 -26.62 -4.76 -19.70
CA SER A 331 -27.22 -4.66 -18.36
C SER A 331 -26.42 -5.41 -17.29
N GLU A 332 -25.82 -6.53 -17.67
CA GLU A 332 -25.03 -7.41 -16.81
C GLU A 332 -23.74 -6.72 -16.36
N GLU A 333 -23.04 -6.04 -17.28
CA GLU A 333 -21.85 -5.24 -16.98
C GLU A 333 -22.19 -4.05 -16.08
N LEU A 334 -23.28 -3.33 -16.39
CA LEU A 334 -23.72 -2.17 -15.60
C LEU A 334 -24.11 -2.57 -14.17
N ASN A 335 -24.83 -3.69 -14.00
CA ASN A 335 -25.16 -4.22 -12.68
C ASN A 335 -23.90 -4.58 -11.89
N LEU A 336 -22.92 -5.23 -12.53
CA LEU A 336 -21.66 -5.57 -11.88
C LEU A 336 -20.84 -4.33 -11.51
N LEU A 337 -20.85 -3.29 -12.36
CA LEU A 337 -20.21 -2.00 -12.06
C LEU A 337 -20.90 -1.26 -10.90
N ASN A 338 -22.23 -1.34 -10.80
CA ASN A 338 -22.99 -0.79 -9.67
C ASN A 338 -22.60 -1.51 -8.37
N ASP A 339 -22.50 -2.84 -8.41
CA ASP A 339 -22.03 -3.66 -7.29
C ASP A 339 -20.60 -3.28 -6.89
N PHE A 340 -19.70 -3.09 -7.86
CA PHE A 340 -18.32 -2.68 -7.59
C PHE A 340 -18.24 -1.30 -6.96
N ALA A 341 -19.05 -0.34 -7.40
CA ALA A 341 -19.09 0.98 -6.79
C ALA A 341 -19.48 0.90 -5.31
N SER A 342 -20.47 0.06 -4.98
CA SER A 342 -20.88 -0.21 -3.61
C SER A 342 -19.77 -0.90 -2.80
N TRP A 343 -19.20 -1.99 -3.32
CA TRP A 343 -18.20 -2.79 -2.60
C TRP A 343 -16.83 -2.11 -2.47
N LEU A 344 -16.48 -1.19 -3.37
CA LEU A 344 -15.27 -0.35 -3.28
C LEU A 344 -15.47 0.90 -2.41
N GLU A 345 -16.65 1.07 -1.81
CA GLU A 345 -17.05 2.21 -0.99
C GLU A 345 -16.95 3.55 -1.74
N ILE A 346 -17.33 3.54 -3.01
CA ILE A 346 -17.34 4.73 -3.85
C ILE A 346 -18.69 5.44 -3.68
N ASP A 347 -18.63 6.75 -3.43
CA ASP A 347 -19.82 7.60 -3.36
C ASP A 347 -20.68 7.48 -4.63
N ALA A 348 -21.99 7.29 -4.45
CA ALA A 348 -22.93 7.03 -5.53
C ALA A 348 -23.05 8.21 -6.51
N ASP A 349 -22.94 9.45 -6.02
CA ASP A 349 -22.97 10.63 -6.89
C ASP A 349 -21.70 10.70 -7.74
N LYS A 350 -20.53 10.40 -7.14
CA LYS A 350 -19.27 10.29 -7.86
C LYS A 350 -19.24 9.17 -8.89
N TYR A 351 -19.75 8.00 -8.53
CA TYR A 351 -19.89 6.91 -9.49
C TYR A 351 -20.75 7.31 -10.69
N ARG A 352 -21.91 7.95 -10.45
CA ARG A 352 -22.79 8.44 -11.53
C ARG A 352 -22.10 9.48 -12.41
N GLU A 353 -21.31 10.39 -11.84
CA GLU A 353 -20.49 11.34 -12.61
C GLU A 353 -19.48 10.62 -13.52
N MET A 354 -18.86 9.54 -13.04
CA MET A 354 -17.92 8.73 -13.82
C MET A 354 -18.63 7.97 -14.96
N VAL A 355 -19.76 7.31 -14.66
CA VAL A 355 -20.58 6.63 -15.67
C VAL A 355 -21.02 7.59 -16.75
N GLN A 356 -21.59 8.75 -16.40
CA GLN A 356 -22.05 9.74 -17.38
C GLN A 356 -20.90 10.29 -18.25
N LYS A 357 -19.66 10.29 -17.75
CA LYS A 357 -18.48 10.75 -18.48
C LYS A 357 -17.93 9.68 -19.41
N VAL A 358 -17.92 8.41 -19.00
CA VAL A 358 -17.28 7.30 -19.72
C VAL A 358 -18.28 6.54 -20.61
N LEU A 359 -19.53 6.41 -20.19
CA LEU A 359 -20.59 5.67 -20.87
C LEU A 359 -21.75 6.61 -21.24
N PRO A 360 -21.70 7.28 -22.41
CA PRO A 360 -22.80 8.10 -22.90
C PRO A 360 -24.07 7.27 -23.12
N VAL A 361 -25.23 7.93 -23.08
CA VAL A 361 -26.57 7.29 -23.09
C VAL A 361 -26.78 6.33 -24.25
N ASN A 362 -26.19 6.60 -25.42
CA ASN A 362 -26.31 5.76 -26.61
C ASN A 362 -25.54 4.44 -26.52
N MET A 363 -24.62 4.30 -25.57
CA MET A 363 -23.88 3.06 -25.33
C MET A 363 -24.64 2.10 -24.41
N HIS A 364 -25.70 2.52 -23.71
CA HIS A 364 -26.48 1.63 -22.86
C HIS A 364 -27.43 0.80 -23.73
N GLU A 365 -27.30 -0.52 -23.73
CA GLU A 365 -28.22 -1.41 -24.48
C GLU A 365 -29.66 -1.28 -23.97
N VAL A 366 -29.80 -1.19 -22.66
CA VAL A 366 -31.05 -0.91 -21.98
C VAL A 366 -30.93 0.45 -21.31
N LYS A 367 -31.82 1.37 -21.68
CA LYS A 367 -31.91 2.70 -21.06
C LYS A 367 -32.55 2.56 -19.68
N ASP A 368 -31.78 2.10 -18.71
CA ASP A 368 -32.24 2.08 -17.32
C ASP A 368 -32.18 3.49 -16.73
N VAL A 369 -33.37 4.05 -16.48
CA VAL A 369 -33.56 5.38 -15.92
C VAL A 369 -32.98 5.47 -14.50
N GLU A 370 -33.02 4.38 -13.73
CA GLU A 370 -32.46 4.35 -12.37
C GLU A 370 -30.94 4.47 -12.42
N THR A 371 -30.26 3.69 -13.27
CA THR A 371 -28.80 3.74 -13.43
C THR A 371 -28.31 5.06 -14.07
N ILE A 372 -29.04 5.60 -15.05
CA ILE A 372 -28.59 6.79 -15.81
C ILE A 372 -28.88 8.11 -15.07
N LEU A 373 -30.07 8.24 -14.46
CA LEU A 373 -30.50 9.46 -13.79
C LEU A 373 -30.43 9.37 -12.26
N GLY A 374 -30.30 8.18 -11.67
CA GLY A 374 -30.27 8.00 -10.22
C GLY A 374 -31.62 8.24 -9.56
N VAL A 375 -32.72 8.12 -10.30
CA VAL A 375 -34.08 8.19 -9.74
C VAL A 375 -34.48 6.77 -9.40
N THR A 376 -34.63 6.48 -8.12
CA THR A 376 -35.02 5.16 -7.64
C THR A 376 -36.50 5.14 -7.26
N SER A 377 -37.15 3.99 -7.41
CA SER A 377 -38.56 3.79 -7.09
C SER A 377 -38.96 4.06 -5.62
N ASP A 378 -38.00 4.10 -4.69
CA ASP A 378 -38.21 4.46 -3.28
C ASP A 378 -38.21 5.98 -3.01
N MET A 379 -37.83 6.81 -3.99
CA MET A 379 -37.91 8.26 -3.85
C MET A 379 -39.36 8.74 -3.85
N ASN A 380 -39.71 9.60 -2.89
CA ASN A 380 -40.99 10.30 -2.96
C ASN A 380 -41.01 11.31 -4.13
N LYS A 381 -42.22 11.67 -4.58
CA LYS A 381 -42.40 12.55 -5.76
C LYS A 381 -41.61 13.86 -5.64
N GLU A 382 -41.53 14.46 -4.45
CA GLU A 382 -40.77 15.68 -4.20
C GLU A 382 -39.25 15.49 -4.36
N LYS A 383 -38.68 14.41 -3.81
CA LYS A 383 -37.24 14.10 -3.94
C LYS A 383 -36.89 13.77 -5.37
N ALA A 384 -37.69 12.92 -6.04
CA ALA A 384 -37.51 12.60 -7.45
C ALA A 384 -37.54 13.87 -8.31
N ARG A 385 -38.49 14.78 -8.07
CA ARG A 385 -38.58 16.08 -8.76
C ARG A 385 -37.36 16.96 -8.51
N GLN A 386 -36.90 17.08 -7.26
CA GLN A 386 -35.73 17.89 -6.92
C GLN A 386 -34.47 17.35 -7.61
N HIS A 387 -34.28 16.03 -7.60
CA HIS A 387 -33.16 15.37 -8.25
C HIS A 387 -33.17 15.56 -9.78
N LEU A 388 -34.31 15.30 -10.43
CA LEU A 388 -34.50 15.51 -11.87
C LEU A 388 -34.33 16.98 -12.28
N ASN A 389 -34.65 17.94 -11.41
CA ASN A 389 -34.38 19.36 -11.68
C ASN A 389 -32.88 19.69 -11.66
N LYS A 390 -32.11 19.10 -10.73
CA LYS A 390 -30.65 19.28 -10.70
C LYS A 390 -29.99 18.74 -11.96
N GLU A 391 -30.35 17.52 -12.38
CA GLU A 391 -29.84 16.94 -13.62
C GLU A 391 -30.29 17.75 -14.84
N TYR A 392 -31.55 18.23 -14.88
CA TYR A 392 -32.01 19.11 -15.97
C TYR A 392 -31.19 20.39 -16.09
N SER A 393 -30.93 21.09 -14.98
CA SER A 393 -30.10 22.30 -14.98
C SER A 393 -28.68 22.02 -15.46
N LYS A 394 -28.10 20.88 -15.08
CA LYS A 394 -26.76 20.44 -15.50
C LYS A 394 -26.70 20.17 -17.01
N TRP A 395 -27.66 19.44 -17.56
CA TRP A 395 -27.65 19.06 -18.97
C TRP A 395 -28.13 20.18 -19.91
N SER A 396 -29.11 20.98 -19.50
CA SER A 396 -29.55 22.16 -20.29
C SER A 396 -28.44 23.18 -20.52
N ALA A 397 -27.53 23.35 -19.56
CA ALA A 397 -26.35 24.21 -19.71
C ALA A 397 -25.34 23.68 -20.75
N ARG A 398 -25.42 22.40 -21.15
CA ARG A 398 -24.49 21.74 -22.08
C ARG A 398 -25.02 21.64 -23.52
N VAL A 399 -26.30 21.96 -23.76
CA VAL A 399 -26.92 21.92 -25.10
C VAL A 399 -26.28 22.92 -26.07
N THR A 400 -25.70 24.01 -25.55
CA THR A 400 -25.00 25.02 -26.35
C THR A 400 -23.49 24.80 -26.39
N ASN A 401 -22.99 23.62 -26.03
CA ASN A 401 -21.56 23.32 -26.10
C ASN A 401 -21.09 23.28 -27.57
N SER A 402 -19.85 23.71 -27.81
CA SER A 402 -19.23 23.68 -29.13
C SER A 402 -18.88 22.26 -29.60
N ASP A 403 -18.76 21.31 -28.67
CA ASP A 403 -18.50 19.91 -28.97
C ASP A 403 -19.83 19.19 -29.35
N PRO A 404 -19.95 18.65 -30.58
CA PRO A 404 -21.17 18.02 -31.06
C PRO A 404 -21.53 16.74 -30.29
N ASP A 405 -20.56 16.02 -29.73
CA ASP A 405 -20.82 14.79 -28.97
C ASP A 405 -21.42 15.14 -27.60
N ILE A 406 -20.88 16.18 -26.96
CA ILE A 406 -21.42 16.70 -25.68
C ILE A 406 -22.84 17.26 -25.88
N GLN A 407 -23.08 17.97 -26.99
CA GLN A 407 -24.40 18.48 -27.34
C GLN A 407 -25.41 17.35 -27.55
N SER A 408 -25.05 16.34 -28.35
CA SER A 408 -25.91 15.18 -28.62
C SER A 408 -26.25 14.40 -27.35
N GLN A 409 -25.26 14.20 -26.47
CA GLN A 409 -25.47 13.55 -25.17
C GLN A 409 -26.41 14.38 -24.29
N ALA A 410 -26.24 15.71 -24.26
CA ALA A 410 -27.11 16.60 -23.49
C ALA A 410 -28.57 16.53 -23.96
N ASP A 411 -28.81 16.54 -25.27
CA ASP A 411 -30.16 16.42 -25.83
C ASP A 411 -30.80 15.07 -25.50
N GLN A 412 -30.02 13.98 -25.51
CA GLN A 412 -30.50 12.65 -25.12
C GLN A 412 -30.84 12.57 -23.63
N MET A 413 -30.00 13.14 -22.76
CA MET A 413 -30.25 13.21 -21.32
C MET A 413 -31.50 14.04 -21.00
N LEU A 414 -31.73 15.14 -21.71
CA LEU A 414 -32.94 15.96 -21.54
C LEU A 414 -34.22 15.19 -21.93
N LYS A 415 -34.17 14.36 -22.98
CA LYS A 415 -35.28 13.49 -23.36
C LYS A 415 -35.56 12.44 -22.28
N LEU A 416 -34.53 11.77 -21.79
CA LEU A 416 -34.67 10.81 -20.67
C LEU A 416 -35.24 11.45 -19.41
N ILE A 417 -34.81 12.67 -19.08
CA ILE A 417 -35.35 13.41 -17.92
C ILE A 417 -36.84 13.72 -18.11
N ALA A 418 -37.28 14.04 -19.33
CA ALA A 418 -38.69 14.30 -19.63
C ALA A 418 -39.55 13.02 -19.49
N GLU A 419 -39.03 11.89 -19.98
CA GLU A 419 -39.66 10.57 -19.81
C GLU A 419 -39.76 10.21 -18.31
N ALA A 420 -38.66 10.30 -17.56
CA ALA A 420 -38.63 10.03 -16.12
C ALA A 420 -39.56 10.96 -15.31
N ARG A 421 -39.68 12.24 -15.68
CA ARG A 421 -40.65 13.15 -15.02
C ARG A 421 -42.09 12.69 -15.22
N SER A 422 -42.41 12.17 -16.38
CA SER A 422 -43.76 11.70 -16.69
C SER A 422 -44.13 10.45 -15.89
N GLU A 423 -43.14 9.60 -15.61
CA GLU A 423 -43.32 8.35 -14.87
C GLU A 423 -43.30 8.51 -13.34
N TYR A 424 -42.37 9.31 -12.80
CA TYR A 424 -42.13 9.39 -11.35
C TYR A 424 -42.75 10.63 -10.67
N VAL A 425 -43.01 11.71 -11.43
CA VAL A 425 -43.50 12.99 -10.89
C VAL A 425 -44.92 13.32 -11.34
N GLY A 426 -45.30 12.88 -12.56
CA GLY A 426 -46.68 12.89 -13.05
C GLY A 426 -47.64 12.22 -12.08
#